data_AF-A0A257GTN9-F1
#
_entry.id   AF-A0A257GTN9-F1
#
_cell.length_a   1.000
_cell.length_b   1.000
_cell.length_c   1.000
_cell.angle_alpha   90.00
_cell.angle_beta   90.00
_cell.angle_gamma   90.00
#
_symmetry.space_group_name_H-M   'P 1'
#
loop_
_entity.id
_entity.type
_entity.pdbx_description
1 polymer ?
#
loop_
_entity_poly.entity_id
_entity_poly.type
_entity_poly.pdbx_seq_one_letter_code
_entity_poly.pdbx_strand_id
1 'polypeptide(L)'
;HTIFGMPIMTLLFRNYYAGLPVELFKAARIDGGGFWRIYFQLMVPMSLPIFVVATIMQTTGIWNDFILGLIFAGRDNFPITVQLNNIINSTQGEKIYNVNMAATLLTSMVPLVVYFVSGRWFVRGIAAGAVKG
;
A
#
# COMPACT_ATOMS: atom_id res chain seq x y z
N HIS A 1 -6.36 10.99 -0.80
CA HIS A 1 -5.70 9.95 0.02
C HIS A 1 -4.19 9.82 -0.27
N THR A 2 -3.76 9.66 -1.52
CA THR A 2 -2.34 9.39 -1.87
C THR A 2 -1.36 10.45 -1.36
N ILE A 3 -1.78 11.73 -1.35
CA ILE A 3 -0.99 12.85 -0.82
C ILE A 3 -0.63 12.64 0.67
N PHE A 4 -1.57 12.17 1.49
CA PHE A 4 -1.34 11.90 2.92
C PHE A 4 -0.36 10.74 3.16
N GLY A 5 -0.29 9.79 2.22
CA GLY A 5 0.66 8.69 2.27
C GLY A 5 2.07 9.07 1.78
N MET A 6 2.25 10.21 1.10
CA MET A 6 3.53 10.54 0.48
C MET A 6 4.73 10.59 1.46
N PRO A 7 4.63 11.14 2.68
CA PRO A 7 5.76 11.18 3.60
C PRO A 7 6.26 9.77 3.96
N ILE A 8 5.35 8.84 4.28
CA ILE A 8 5.72 7.48 4.66
C ILE A 8 6.30 6.71 3.47
N MET A 9 5.72 6.90 2.28
CA MET A 9 6.22 6.28 1.05
C MET A 9 7.60 6.82 0.68
N THR A 10 7.82 8.13 0.81
CA THR A 10 9.13 8.73 0.54
C THR A 10 10.20 8.17 1.46
N LEU A 11 9.91 8.03 2.76
CA LEU A 11 10.83 7.42 3.72
C LEU A 11 11.09 5.94 3.42
N LEU A 12 10.04 5.20 3.05
CA LEU A 12 10.14 3.79 2.67
C LEU A 12 11.10 3.59 1.47
N PHE A 13 10.90 4.34 0.39
CA PHE A 13 11.78 4.29 -0.78
C PHE A 13 13.19 4.80 -0.45
N ARG A 14 13.32 5.88 0.32
CA ARG A 14 14.63 6.39 0.75
C ARG A 14 15.42 5.33 1.50
N ASN A 15 14.82 4.66 2.48
CA ASN A 15 15.48 3.63 3.28
C ASN A 15 15.87 2.43 2.43
N TYR A 16 15.02 2.05 1.46
CA TYR A 16 15.34 1.00 0.50
C TYR A 16 16.57 1.34 -0.35
N TYR A 17 16.59 2.54 -0.96
CA TYR A 17 17.70 2.97 -1.81
C TYR A 17 19.00 3.19 -1.01
N ALA A 18 18.91 3.63 0.24
CA ALA A 18 20.08 3.75 1.12
C ALA A 18 20.75 2.40 1.42
N GLY A 19 20.03 1.29 1.31
CA GLY A 19 20.57 -0.06 1.49
C GLY A 19 21.23 -0.67 0.25
N LEU A 20 21.12 -0.01 -0.93
CA LEU A 20 21.70 -0.49 -2.17
C LEU A 20 23.20 -0.15 -2.28
N PRO A 21 24.04 -1.04 -2.81
CA PRO A 21 25.47 -0.77 -3.03
C PRO A 21 25.68 0.41 -3.97
N VAL A 22 26.45 1.41 -3.53
CA VAL A 22 26.72 2.62 -4.32
C VAL A 22 27.60 2.30 -5.54
N GLU A 23 28.37 1.22 -5.45
CA GLU A 23 29.27 0.71 -6.50
C GLU A 23 28.53 0.39 -7.80
N LEU A 24 27.29 -0.10 -7.71
CA LEU A 24 26.46 -0.40 -8.89
C LEU A 24 26.19 0.86 -9.72
N PHE A 25 25.93 1.99 -9.06
CA PHE A 25 25.70 3.26 -9.73
C PHE A 25 26.97 3.88 -10.28
N LYS A 26 28.11 3.67 -9.61
CA LYS A 26 29.43 4.09 -10.11
C LYS A 26 29.82 3.32 -11.36
N ALA A 27 29.66 1.99 -11.35
CA ALA A 27 29.94 1.14 -12.52
C ALA A 27 29.07 1.54 -13.72
N ALA A 28 27.75 1.69 -13.53
CA ALA A 28 26.84 2.10 -14.59
C ALA A 28 27.17 3.49 -15.19
N ARG A 29 27.77 4.39 -14.40
CA ARG A 29 28.24 5.70 -14.88
C ARG A 29 29.58 5.60 -15.62
N ILE A 30 30.48 4.70 -15.20
CA ILE A 30 31.73 4.40 -15.92
C ILE A 30 31.43 3.78 -17.29
N ASP A 31 30.40 2.93 -17.39
CA ASP A 31 29.91 2.32 -18.64
C ASP A 31 29.22 3.32 -19.60
N GLY A 32 29.36 4.64 -19.36
CA GLY A 32 28.75 5.69 -20.19
C GLY A 32 27.24 5.84 -20.00
N GLY A 33 26.67 5.26 -18.94
CA GLY A 33 25.25 5.41 -18.61
C GLY A 33 24.90 6.85 -18.21
N GLY A 34 24.08 7.52 -19.03
CA GLY A 34 23.44 8.79 -18.65
C GLY A 34 22.42 8.61 -17.51
N PHE A 35 22.02 9.72 -16.86
CA PHE A 35 21.09 9.71 -15.72
C PHE A 35 19.80 8.90 -16.00
N TRP A 36 19.14 9.17 -17.13
CA TRP A 36 17.90 8.49 -17.50
C TRP A 36 18.09 7.00 -17.77
N ARG A 37 19.26 6.61 -18.30
CA ARG A 37 19.59 5.20 -18.52
C ARG A 37 19.74 4.47 -17.19
N ILE A 38 20.52 5.02 -16.27
CA ILE A 38 20.70 4.46 -14.93
C ILE A 38 19.36 4.41 -14.18
N TYR A 39 18.55 5.46 -14.28
CA TYR A 39 17.24 5.50 -13.63
C TYR A 39 16.31 4.38 -14.14
N PHE A 40 16.05 4.33 -15.45
CA PHE A 40 15.07 3.39 -16.00
C PHE A 40 15.58 1.95 -16.16
N GLN A 41 16.87 1.75 -16.43
CA GLN A 41 17.43 0.40 -16.68
C GLN A 41 18.03 -0.24 -15.42
N LEU A 42 18.40 0.55 -14.40
CA LEU A 42 19.02 0.03 -13.18
C LEU A 42 18.13 0.28 -11.94
N MET A 43 17.80 1.54 -11.62
CA MET A 43 17.06 1.87 -10.40
C MET A 43 15.64 1.28 -10.39
N VAL A 44 14.87 1.50 -11.47
CA VAL A 44 13.47 1.06 -11.53
C VAL A 44 13.33 -0.46 -11.43
N PRO A 45 14.06 -1.30 -12.20
CA PRO A 45 13.97 -2.75 -12.07
C PRO A 45 14.43 -3.26 -10.70
N MET A 46 15.48 -2.66 -10.12
CA MET A 46 15.93 -3.02 -8.78
C MET A 46 14.91 -2.66 -7.70
N SER A 47 14.13 -1.60 -7.91
CA SER A 47 13.10 -1.16 -6.98
C SER A 47 11.77 -1.92 -7.06
N LEU A 48 11.64 -2.92 -7.95
CA LEU A 48 10.43 -3.76 -8.03
C LEU A 48 9.97 -4.32 -6.67
N PRO A 49 10.85 -4.82 -5.78
CA PRO A 49 10.42 -5.32 -4.47
C PRO A 49 9.80 -4.22 -3.60
N ILE A 50 10.38 -3.00 -3.59
CA ILE A 50 9.86 -1.90 -2.78
C ILE A 50 8.57 -1.31 -3.38
N PHE A 51 8.43 -1.32 -4.70
CA PHE A 51 7.17 -0.97 -5.37
C PHE A 51 6.03 -1.88 -4.94
N VAL A 52 6.27 -3.20 -4.87
CA VAL A 52 5.24 -4.14 -4.39
C VAL A 52 4.81 -3.79 -2.96
N VAL A 53 5.76 -3.58 -2.04
CA VAL A 53 5.47 -3.19 -0.65
C VAL A 53 4.68 -1.89 -0.59
N ALA A 54 5.14 -0.86 -1.31
CA ALA A 54 4.46 0.44 -1.36
C ALA A 54 3.03 0.33 -1.89
N THR A 55 2.80 -0.44 -2.96
CA THR A 55 1.47 -0.68 -3.51
C THR A 55 0.57 -1.37 -2.48
N ILE A 56 1.05 -2.40 -1.80
CA ILE A 56 0.27 -3.10 -0.76
C ILE A 56 -0.12 -2.13 0.36
N MET A 57 0.86 -1.41 0.92
CA MET A 57 0.61 -0.47 2.00
C MET A 57 -0.35 0.65 1.57
N GLN A 58 -0.18 1.18 0.37
CA GLN A 58 -1.01 2.27 -0.15
C GLN A 58 -2.44 1.80 -0.44
N THR A 59 -2.62 0.64 -1.07
CA THR A 59 -3.95 0.07 -1.34
C THR A 59 -4.68 -0.27 -0.05
N THR A 60 -4.01 -0.92 0.91
CA THR A 60 -4.61 -1.22 2.22
C THR A 60 -4.97 0.05 2.99
N GLY A 61 -4.11 1.07 2.94
CA GLY A 61 -4.38 2.37 3.55
C GLY A 61 -5.63 3.03 2.94
N ILE A 62 -5.69 3.12 1.61
CA ILE A 62 -6.84 3.70 0.90
C ILE A 62 -8.13 2.93 1.19
N TRP A 63 -8.05 1.59 1.19
CA TRP A 63 -9.22 0.75 1.43
C TRP A 63 -9.81 0.93 2.83
N ASN A 64 -8.95 1.09 3.83
CA ASN A 64 -9.36 1.20 5.24
C ASN A 64 -9.73 2.63 5.65
N ASP A 65 -9.51 3.63 4.81
CA ASP A 65 -9.79 5.02 5.18
C ASP A 65 -11.28 5.31 5.20
N PHE A 66 -11.79 5.44 6.42
CA PHE A 66 -13.17 5.80 6.70
C PHE A 66 -13.38 7.32 6.68
N ILE A 67 -12.46 8.10 7.21
CA ILE A 67 -12.67 9.53 7.48
C ILE A 67 -12.71 10.32 6.17
N LEU A 68 -11.74 10.09 5.27
CA LEU A 68 -11.77 10.79 3.98
C LEU A 68 -12.98 10.35 3.14
N GLY A 69 -13.37 9.07 3.23
CA GLY A 69 -14.58 8.55 2.60
C GLY A 69 -15.84 9.24 3.10
N LEU A 70 -15.99 9.38 4.42
CA LEU A 70 -17.16 9.99 5.04
C LEU A 70 -17.29 11.47 4.68
N ILE A 71 -16.17 12.20 4.66
CA ILE A 71 -16.15 13.65 4.49
C ILE A 71 -16.27 14.04 3.00
N PHE A 72 -15.57 13.33 2.09
CA PHE A 72 -15.39 13.79 0.72
C PHE A 72 -16.19 13.02 -0.34
N ALA A 73 -16.72 11.82 -0.05
CA ALA A 73 -17.35 11.00 -1.09
C ALA A 73 -18.72 11.53 -1.58
N GLY A 74 -19.40 12.32 -0.77
CA GLY A 74 -20.80 12.68 -1.03
C GLY A 74 -21.75 11.49 -0.86
N ARG A 75 -23.06 11.76 -0.90
CA ARG A 75 -24.10 10.76 -0.54
C ARG A 75 -24.19 9.57 -1.50
N ASP A 76 -23.86 9.77 -2.77
CA ASP A 76 -24.04 8.75 -3.81
C ASP A 76 -22.79 7.87 -4.03
N ASN A 77 -21.63 8.23 -3.45
CA ASN A 77 -20.36 7.53 -3.69
C ASN A 77 -19.72 6.99 -2.42
N PHE A 78 -20.51 6.70 -1.37
CA PHE A 78 -19.94 6.25 -0.11
C PHE A 78 -19.10 4.98 -0.28
N PRO A 79 -17.83 4.98 0.17
CA PRO A 79 -17.01 3.79 0.13
C PRO A 79 -17.55 2.74 1.10
N ILE A 80 -17.16 1.49 0.87
CA ILE A 80 -17.68 0.33 1.61
C ILE A 80 -17.47 0.43 3.12
N THR A 81 -16.40 1.11 3.57
CA THR A 81 -16.13 1.39 4.98
C THR A 81 -17.19 2.30 5.61
N VAL A 82 -17.67 3.30 4.85
CA VAL A 82 -18.74 4.21 5.28
C VAL A 82 -20.10 3.51 5.25
N GLN A 83 -20.36 2.71 4.21
CA GLN A 83 -21.59 1.92 4.13
C GLN A 83 -21.69 0.89 5.26
N LEU A 84 -20.58 0.23 5.61
CA LEU A 84 -20.52 -0.69 6.74
C LEU A 84 -20.89 0.02 8.06
N ASN A 85 -20.33 1.20 8.30
CA ASN A 85 -20.66 1.99 9.48
C ASN A 85 -22.15 2.38 9.50
N ASN A 86 -22.70 2.78 8.35
CA ASN A 86 -24.11 3.09 8.22
C ASN A 86 -24.99 1.88 8.52
N ILE A 87 -24.69 0.68 8.00
CA ILE A 87 -25.45 -0.55 8.28
C ILE A 87 -25.46 -0.88 9.78
N ILE A 88 -24.29 -0.75 10.43
CA ILE A 88 -24.15 -1.06 11.87
C ILE A 88 -24.92 -0.05 12.73
N ASN A 89 -24.94 1.24 12.34
CA ASN A 89 -25.52 2.32 13.13
C ASN A 89 -26.96 2.71 12.72
N SER A 90 -27.42 2.35 11.52
CA SER A 90 -28.76 2.69 11.00
C SER A 90 -29.86 1.79 11.56
N THR A 91 -29.50 0.77 12.34
CA THR A 91 -30.48 -0.12 12.95
C THR A 91 -31.13 0.59 14.14
N GLN A 92 -32.14 1.43 13.87
CA GLN A 92 -33.08 1.90 14.90
C GLN A 92 -33.98 0.72 15.29
N GLY A 93 -33.46 -0.18 16.14
CA GLY A 93 -34.13 -1.44 16.52
C GLY A 93 -33.15 -2.54 16.92
N GLU A 94 -33.59 -3.81 16.85
CA GLU A 94 -32.73 -4.97 17.14
C GLU A 94 -31.59 -5.10 16.12
N LYS A 95 -30.36 -5.24 16.62
CA LYS A 95 -29.17 -5.44 15.78
C LYS A 95 -29.30 -6.73 14.96
N ILE A 96 -29.31 -6.56 13.63
CA ILE A 96 -29.34 -7.65 12.68
C ILE A 96 -27.90 -8.22 12.52
N TYR A 97 -27.47 -9.02 13.50
CA TYR A 97 -26.08 -9.52 13.59
C TYR A 97 -25.65 -10.32 12.36
N ASN A 98 -26.54 -11.10 11.76
CA ASN A 98 -26.28 -11.83 10.51
C ASN A 98 -25.87 -10.89 9.36
N VAL A 99 -26.55 -9.75 9.19
CA VAL A 99 -26.21 -8.77 8.14
C VAL A 99 -24.92 -8.02 8.48
N ASN A 100 -24.73 -7.62 9.74
CA ASN A 100 -23.51 -6.94 10.17
C ASN A 100 -22.26 -7.82 9.97
N MET A 101 -22.35 -9.11 10.31
CA MET A 101 -21.26 -10.05 10.12
C MET A 101 -20.97 -10.29 8.63
N ALA A 102 -22.00 -10.43 7.79
CA ALA A 102 -21.82 -10.57 6.35
C ALA A 102 -21.16 -9.33 5.72
N ALA A 103 -21.59 -8.12 6.09
CA ALA A 103 -21.02 -6.88 5.61
C ALA A 103 -19.55 -6.71 6.07
N THR A 104 -19.24 -7.11 7.29
CA THR A 104 -17.87 -7.08 7.84
C THR A 104 -16.94 -8.04 7.08
N LEU A 105 -17.42 -9.27 6.80
CA LEU A 105 -16.67 -10.25 6.02
C LEU A 105 -16.40 -9.76 4.60
N LEU A 106 -17.41 -9.17 3.94
CA LEU A 106 -17.26 -8.64 2.59
C LEU A 106 -16.26 -7.46 2.56
N THR A 107 -16.35 -6.56 3.53
CA THR A 107 -15.44 -5.40 3.65
C THR A 107 -13.99 -5.84 3.89
N SER A 108 -13.80 -6.89 4.71
CA SER A 108 -12.48 -7.43 5.05
C SER A 108 -11.90 -8.32 3.96
N MET A 109 -12.71 -8.77 2.99
CA MET A 109 -12.28 -9.69 1.94
C MET A 109 -11.17 -9.09 1.07
N VAL A 110 -11.29 -7.82 0.70
CA VAL A 110 -10.29 -7.15 -0.16
C VAL A 110 -8.91 -7.04 0.51
N PRO A 111 -8.77 -6.52 1.75
CA PRO A 111 -7.47 -6.50 2.40
C PRO A 111 -6.94 -7.92 2.63
N LEU A 112 -7.79 -8.90 2.97
CA LEU A 112 -7.37 -10.30 3.09
C LEU A 112 -6.79 -10.83 1.78
N VAL A 113 -7.46 -10.63 0.64
CA VAL A 113 -6.95 -11.03 -0.68
C VAL A 113 -5.62 -10.34 -0.98
N VAL A 114 -5.51 -9.04 -0.70
CA VAL A 114 -4.26 -8.30 -0.87
C VAL A 114 -3.15 -8.95 -0.03
N TYR A 115 -3.40 -9.29 1.24
CA TYR A 115 -2.42 -9.94 2.12
C TYR A 115 -2.06 -11.36 1.67
N PHE A 116 -3.03 -12.18 1.27
CA PHE A 116 -2.77 -13.55 0.80
C PHE A 116 -1.94 -13.56 -0.48
N VAL A 117 -2.29 -12.72 -1.44
CA VAL A 117 -1.54 -12.58 -2.70
C VAL A 117 -0.16 -11.99 -2.42
N SER A 118 -0.09 -10.96 -1.59
CA SER A 118 1.16 -10.26 -1.31
C SER A 118 2.13 -10.99 -0.40
N GLY A 119 1.70 -11.96 0.41
CA GLY A 119 2.52 -12.58 1.46
C GLY A 119 3.89 -13.05 0.97
N ARG A 120 3.96 -13.66 -0.22
CA ARG A 120 5.24 -14.12 -0.81
C ARG A 120 6.21 -12.99 -1.18
N TRP A 121 5.69 -11.82 -1.55
CA TRP A 121 6.49 -10.64 -1.94
C TRP A 121 6.78 -9.73 -0.76
N PHE A 122 5.84 -9.64 0.18
CA PHE A 122 5.98 -8.88 1.42
C PHE A 122 7.13 -9.41 2.28
N VAL A 123 7.23 -10.74 2.44
CA VAL A 123 8.34 -11.39 3.17
C VAL A 123 9.68 -11.08 2.50
N ARG A 124 9.75 -11.10 1.16
CA ARG A 124 10.99 -10.76 0.41
C ARG A 124 11.36 -9.28 0.54
N GLY A 125 10.37 -8.38 0.54
CA GLY A 125 10.59 -6.94 0.68
C GLY A 125 11.05 -6.53 2.08
N ILE A 126 10.46 -7.08 3.14
CA ILE A 126 10.89 -6.82 4.53
C ILE A 126 12.24 -7.47 4.82
N ALA A 127 12.47 -8.71 4.39
CA ALA A 127 13.76 -9.37 4.60
C ALA A 127 14.92 -8.61 3.93
N ALA A 128 14.71 -8.02 2.74
CA ALA A 128 15.71 -7.19 2.10
C ALA A 128 16.05 -5.90 2.89
N GLY A 129 15.10 -5.37 3.68
CA GLY A 129 15.31 -4.21 4.55
C GLY A 129 15.83 -4.54 5.96
N ALA A 130 15.51 -5.73 6.49
CA ALA A 130 15.84 -6.14 7.87
C ALA A 130 17.19 -6.87 8.00
N VAL A 131 17.74 -7.46 6.94
CA VAL A 131 18.96 -8.29 6.99
C VAL A 131 20.27 -7.47 7.07
N LYS A 132 20.20 -6.13 7.13
CA LYS A 132 21.39 -5.27 7.30
C LYS A 132 21.37 -4.43 8.58
N GLY A 133 20.69 -4.93 9.62
CA GLY A 133 20.91 -4.52 11.02
C GLY A 133 22.06 -5.31 11.64
#